data_AF-A0A5U1QYU4-F1
#
_entry.id   AF-A0A5U1QYU4-F1
#
_cell.length_a   1.000
_cell.length_b   1.000
_cell.length_c   1.000
_cell.angle_alpha   90.00
_cell.angle_beta   90.00
_cell.angle_gamma   90.00
#
_symmetry.space_group_name_H-M   'P 1'
#
loop_
_entity.id
_entity.type
_entity.pdbx_description
1 polymer ?
#
loop_
_entity_poly.entity_id
_entity_poly.type
_entity_poly.pdbx_seq_one_letter_code
_entity_poly.pdbx_strand_id
1 'polypeptide(L)'
;MNELKKELGLVQGVILLTTSLLGTGVFALPELAALAAGDISLWAWPLLIILIFPIAIVFAVLGRHFPHAGGVAHFVGMAFGPRLQRVISWLFLSVIPVSFPAALHIAVGFGQALFGWQSEQLLFGELGTLGLLWFMGSRGA
;
A
#
# COMPACT_ATOMS: atom_id res chain seq x y z
N MET A 1 -21.38 12.35 21.98
CA MET A 1 -20.18 11.70 21.40
C MET A 1 -20.59 11.27 20.00
N ASN A 2 -20.06 11.89 18.95
CA ASN A 2 -20.42 11.54 17.56
C ASN A 2 -20.04 10.07 17.31
N GLU A 3 -21.04 9.23 17.10
CA GLU A 3 -20.82 7.88 16.57
C GLU A 3 -20.25 8.03 15.16
N LEU A 4 -19.01 7.57 14.97
CA LEU A 4 -18.42 7.41 13.65
C LEU A 4 -19.34 6.50 12.84
N LYS A 5 -19.94 7.01 11.75
CA LYS A 5 -20.68 6.20 10.78
C LYS A 5 -19.75 5.13 10.20
N LYS A 6 -19.77 3.94 10.81
CA LYS A 6 -18.99 2.77 10.41
C LYS A 6 -19.70 1.99 9.30
N GLU A 7 -19.88 2.57 8.14
CA GLU A 7 -20.36 1.80 6.99
C GLU A 7 -19.57 2.18 5.75
N LEU A 8 -18.32 1.73 5.70
CA LEU A 8 -17.66 1.51 4.41
C LEU A 8 -18.44 0.38 3.72
N GLY A 9 -19.26 0.74 2.74
CA GLY A 9 -19.97 -0.25 1.92
C GLY A 9 -18.98 -1.12 1.13
N LEU A 10 -19.41 -2.30 0.67
CA LEU A 10 -18.56 -3.24 -0.07
C LEU A 10 -17.81 -2.56 -1.23
N VAL A 11 -18.50 -1.75 -2.02
CA VAL A 11 -17.91 -1.03 -3.17
C VAL A 11 -16.85 -0.02 -2.71
N GLN A 12 -17.13 0.74 -1.65
CA GLN A 12 -16.14 1.68 -1.10
C GLN A 12 -14.93 0.95 -0.53
N GLY A 13 -15.15 -0.18 0.16
CA GLY A 13 -14.07 -1.03 0.66
C GLY A 13 -13.21 -1.60 -0.47
N VAL A 14 -13.83 -2.11 -1.54
CA VAL A 14 -13.11 -2.61 -2.72
C VAL A 14 -12.32 -1.50 -3.39
N ILE A 15 -12.92 -0.34 -3.61
CA ILE A 15 -12.23 0.81 -4.22
C ILE A 15 -11.05 1.24 -3.34
N LEU A 16 -11.27 1.41 -2.03
CA LEU A 16 -10.24 1.83 -1.08
C LEU A 16 -9.08 0.83 -1.04
N LEU A 17 -9.37 -0.47 -0.96
CA LEU A 17 -8.35 -1.51 -0.97
C LEU A 17 -7.62 -1.55 -2.31
N THR A 18 -8.35 -1.47 -3.42
CA THR A 18 -7.75 -1.53 -4.77
C THR A 18 -6.82 -0.34 -5.00
N THR A 19 -7.24 0.88 -4.69
CA THR A 19 -6.41 2.08 -4.86
C THR A 19 -5.22 2.09 -3.91
N SER A 20 -5.41 1.66 -2.65
CA SER A 20 -4.32 1.56 -1.68
C SER A 20 -3.30 0.48 -2.04
N LEU A 21 -3.72 -0.63 -2.64
CA LEU A 21 -2.85 -1.75 -2.99
C LEU A 21 -2.15 -1.54 -4.34
N LEU A 22 -2.86 -0.99 -5.33
CA LEU A 22 -2.28 -0.64 -6.63
C LEU A 22 -1.22 0.45 -6.48
N GLY A 23 -1.57 1.53 -5.76
CA GLY A 23 -0.72 2.67 -5.40
C GLY A 23 0.53 2.83 -6.27
N THR A 24 1.69 2.63 -5.65
CA THR A 24 3.00 2.68 -6.30
C THR A 24 3.40 1.34 -6.93
N GLY A 25 2.90 0.24 -6.39
CA GLY A 25 3.30 -1.11 -6.77
C GLY A 25 3.02 -1.41 -8.23
N VAL A 26 1.87 -0.95 -8.77
CA VAL A 26 1.50 -1.18 -10.17
C VAL A 26 2.46 -0.52 -11.16
N PHE A 27 3.16 0.54 -10.76
CA PHE A 27 4.12 1.25 -11.60
C PHE A 27 5.54 0.69 -11.46
N ALA A 28 5.96 0.37 -10.24
CA ALA A 28 7.32 -0.11 -9.98
C ALA A 28 7.51 -1.61 -10.28
N LEU A 29 6.53 -2.46 -9.98
CA LEU A 29 6.67 -3.92 -10.12
C LEU A 29 6.87 -4.41 -11.56
N PRO A 30 6.16 -3.89 -12.60
CA PRO A 30 6.40 -4.32 -13.97
C PRO A 30 7.81 -4.03 -14.44
N GLU A 31 8.35 -2.86 -14.08
CA GLU A 31 9.73 -2.46 -14.40
C GLU A 31 10.74 -3.41 -13.75
N LEU A 32 10.61 -3.65 -12.44
CA LEU A 32 11.48 -4.57 -11.71
C LEU A 32 11.40 -6.00 -12.26
N ALA A 33 10.21 -6.47 -12.63
CA ALA A 33 10.02 -7.78 -13.24
C ALA A 33 10.65 -7.86 -14.63
N ALA A 34 10.51 -6.81 -15.45
CA ALA A 34 11.16 -6.72 -16.76
C ALA A 34 12.69 -6.69 -16.64
N LEU A 35 13.24 -5.97 -15.66
CA LEU A 35 14.69 -5.94 -15.40
C LEU A 35 15.22 -7.31 -14.95
N ALA A 36 14.46 -8.04 -14.16
CA ALA A 36 14.88 -9.34 -13.63
C ALA A 36 14.70 -10.51 -14.63
N ALA A 37 13.62 -10.48 -15.41
CA ALA A 37 13.17 -11.63 -16.22
C ALA A 37 13.07 -11.32 -17.72
N GLY A 38 13.23 -10.07 -18.16
CA GLY A 38 13.10 -9.68 -19.57
C GLY A 38 11.73 -10.03 -20.14
N ASP A 39 11.70 -10.63 -21.33
CA ASP A 39 10.46 -10.93 -22.07
C ASP A 39 9.53 -11.92 -21.36
N ILE A 40 10.06 -12.77 -20.48
CA ILE A 40 9.25 -13.72 -19.69
C ILE A 40 8.60 -13.08 -18.45
N SER A 41 8.85 -11.79 -18.18
CA SER A 41 8.25 -11.01 -17.09
C SER A 41 6.72 -11.09 -17.06
N LEU A 42 6.08 -11.18 -18.23
CA LEU A 42 4.62 -11.31 -18.31
C LEU A 42 4.07 -12.54 -17.58
N TRP A 43 4.86 -13.63 -17.50
CA TRP A 43 4.47 -14.84 -16.77
C TRP A 43 4.55 -14.69 -15.25
N ALA A 44 5.26 -13.70 -14.73
CA ALA A 44 5.30 -13.42 -13.30
C ALA A 44 3.90 -13.05 -12.76
N TRP A 45 3.08 -12.34 -13.54
CA TRP A 45 1.74 -11.91 -13.12
C TRP A 45 0.78 -13.07 -12.82
N PRO A 46 0.50 -14.00 -13.76
CA PRO A 46 -0.37 -15.12 -13.46
C PRO A 46 0.19 -16.01 -12.36
N LEU A 47 1.51 -16.20 -12.29
CA LEU A 47 2.15 -16.99 -11.22
C LEU A 47 1.95 -16.35 -9.84
N LEU A 48 2.16 -15.04 -9.72
CA LEU A 48 1.94 -14.29 -8.49
C LEU A 48 0.46 -14.28 -8.09
N ILE A 49 -0.46 -14.16 -9.06
CA ILE A 49 -1.90 -14.25 -8.82
C ILE A 49 -2.22 -15.62 -8.22
N ILE A 50 -1.75 -16.72 -8.82
CA ILE A 50 -1.99 -18.07 -8.30
C ILE A 50 -1.43 -18.23 -6.88
N LEU A 51 -0.27 -17.63 -6.60
CA LEU A 51 0.39 -17.74 -5.30
C LEU A 51 -0.31 -16.90 -4.21
N ILE A 52 -0.77 -15.69 -4.54
CA ILE A 52 -1.44 -14.78 -3.58
C ILE A 52 -2.90 -15.14 -3.36
N PHE A 53 -3.56 -15.76 -4.33
CA PHE A 53 -4.99 -16.12 -4.25
C PHE A 53 -5.36 -16.97 -3.02
N PRO A 54 -4.65 -18.07 -2.68
CA PRO A 54 -4.96 -18.83 -1.47
C PRO A 54 -4.75 -18.00 -0.19
N ILE A 55 -3.73 -17.13 -0.16
CA ILE A 55 -3.48 -16.23 0.96
C ILE A 55 -4.64 -15.24 1.13
N ALA A 56 -5.14 -14.68 0.03
CA ALA A 56 -6.30 -13.80 0.03
C ALA A 56 -7.56 -14.51 0.56
N ILE A 57 -7.78 -15.77 0.17
CA ILE A 57 -8.88 -16.59 0.70
C ILE A 57 -8.74 -16.78 2.22
N VAL A 58 -7.53 -17.11 2.70
CA VAL A 58 -7.28 -17.28 4.14
C VAL A 58 -7.61 -15.99 4.90
N PHE A 59 -7.17 -14.83 4.41
CA PHE A 59 -7.51 -13.54 5.03
C PHE A 59 -8.99 -13.21 4.97
N ALA A 60 -9.67 -13.54 3.87
CA ALA A 60 -11.11 -13.35 3.75
C ALA A 60 -11.89 -14.22 4.75
N VAL A 61 -11.48 -15.48 4.93
CA VAL A 61 -12.09 -16.40 5.89
C VAL A 61 -11.83 -15.94 7.33
N LEU A 62 -10.59 -15.60 7.67
CA LEU A 62 -10.23 -15.12 9.02
C LEU A 62 -10.92 -13.79 9.35
N GLY A 63 -10.96 -12.84 8.40
CA GLY A 63 -11.62 -11.55 8.59
C GLY A 63 -13.14 -11.68 8.81
N ARG A 64 -13.77 -12.71 8.23
CA ARG A 64 -15.19 -13.01 8.48
C ARG A 64 -15.44 -13.64 9.85
N HIS A 65 -14.56 -14.54 10.30
CA HIS A 65 -14.73 -15.25 11.58
C HIS A 65 -14.29 -14.42 12.78
N PHE A 66 -13.30 -13.54 12.62
CA PHE A 66 -12.72 -12.74 13.69
C PHE A 66 -12.68 -11.25 13.31
N PRO A 67 -13.85 -10.57 13.27
CA PRO A 67 -13.92 -9.16 12.87
C PRO A 67 -13.28 -8.26 13.94
N HIS A 68 -12.03 -7.85 13.71
CA HIS A 68 -11.29 -6.96 14.59
C HIS A 68 -10.52 -5.89 13.81
N ALA A 69 -10.51 -4.65 14.32
CA ALA A 69 -9.78 -3.53 13.71
C ALA A 69 -8.25 -3.70 13.66
N GLY A 70 -7.71 -4.76 14.28
CA GLY A 70 -6.28 -5.04 14.32
C GLY A 70 -5.78 -5.89 13.15
N GLY A 71 -6.71 -6.38 12.30
CA GLY A 71 -6.40 -7.16 11.12
C GLY A 71 -5.49 -8.35 11.40
N VAL A 72 -4.47 -8.53 10.56
CA VAL A 72 -3.53 -9.66 10.61
C VAL A 72 -2.79 -9.75 11.94
N ALA A 73 -2.41 -8.62 12.54
CA ALA A 73 -1.70 -8.62 13.81
C ALA A 73 -2.55 -9.23 14.95
N HIS A 74 -3.87 -9.02 14.89
CA HIS A 74 -4.80 -9.63 15.85
C HIS A 74 -4.88 -11.15 15.68
N PHE A 75 -4.92 -11.65 14.44
CA PHE A 75 -4.91 -13.10 14.17
C PHE A 75 -3.63 -13.75 14.71
N VAL A 76 -2.48 -13.11 14.52
CA VAL A 76 -1.20 -13.58 15.07
C VAL A 76 -1.22 -13.53 16.60
N GLY A 77 -1.83 -12.52 17.20
CA GLY A 77 -2.01 -12.43 18.64
C GLY A 77 -2.84 -13.55 19.24
N MET A 78 -3.92 -13.92 18.56
CA MET A 78 -4.76 -15.04 19.00
C MET A 78 -4.03 -16.39 18.89
N ALA A 79 -3.22 -16.60 17.85
CA ALA A 79 -2.52 -17.86 17.63
C ALA A 79 -1.22 -18.00 18.43
N PHE A 80 -0.46 -16.92 18.59
CA PHE A 80 0.91 -16.96 19.13
C PHE A 80 1.16 -16.02 20.33
N GLY A 81 0.12 -15.29 20.76
CA GLY A 81 0.15 -14.46 21.96
C GLY A 81 0.57 -13.00 21.75
N PRO A 82 0.51 -12.18 22.82
CA PRO A 82 0.60 -10.71 22.73
C PRO A 82 1.96 -10.17 22.26
N ARG A 83 3.05 -10.93 22.49
CA ARG A 83 4.40 -10.50 22.07
C ARG A 83 4.52 -10.47 20.56
N LEU A 84 4.09 -11.54 19.88
CA LEU A 84 4.15 -11.62 18.42
C LEU A 84 3.14 -10.69 17.76
N GLN A 85 1.96 -10.49 18.35
CA GLN A 85 1.04 -9.43 17.93
C GLN A 85 1.75 -8.07 17.86
N ARG A 86 2.47 -7.69 18.92
CA ARG A 86 3.18 -6.40 18.97
C ARG A 86 4.26 -6.30 17.91
N VAL A 87 5.03 -7.36 17.69
CA VAL A 87 6.07 -7.40 16.64
C VAL A 87 5.44 -7.21 15.26
N ILE A 88 4.38 -7.97 14.95
CA ILE A 88 3.68 -7.82 13.67
C ILE A 88 3.07 -6.42 13.53
N SER A 89 2.44 -5.87 14.58
CA SER A 89 1.94 -4.49 14.54
C SER A 89 3.05 -3.48 14.22
N TRP A 90 4.22 -3.61 14.83
CA TRP A 90 5.36 -2.74 14.51
C TRP A 90 5.88 -2.94 13.10
N LEU A 91 5.92 -4.17 12.58
CA LEU A 91 6.31 -4.43 11.20
C LEU A 91 5.34 -3.76 10.22
N PHE A 92 4.03 -3.90 10.42
CA PHE A 92 3.04 -3.21 9.59
C PHE A 92 3.16 -1.68 9.69
N LEU A 93 3.39 -1.13 10.88
CA LEU A 93 3.62 0.31 11.05
C LEU A 93 4.91 0.78 10.36
N SER A 94 5.96 -0.05 10.34
CA SER A 94 7.25 0.29 9.71
C SER A 94 7.17 0.40 8.18
N VAL A 95 6.14 -0.16 7.55
CA VAL A 95 5.92 -0.01 6.10
C VAL A 95 5.59 1.45 5.74
N ILE A 96 4.89 2.18 6.60
CA ILE A 96 4.45 3.57 6.35
C ILE A 96 5.63 4.51 6.04
N PRO A 97 6.68 4.61 6.88
CA PRO A 97 7.81 5.50 6.60
C PRO A 97 8.64 5.05 5.38
N VAL A 98 8.56 3.78 4.97
CA VAL A 98 9.31 3.26 3.81
C VAL A 98 8.54 3.46 2.51
N SER A 99 7.23 3.23 2.52
CA SER A 99 6.38 3.34 1.33
C SER A 99 6.16 4.79 0.91
N PHE A 100 6.16 5.73 1.86
CA PHE A 100 5.88 7.13 1.60
C PHE A 100 6.95 7.82 0.73
N PRO A 101 8.27 7.72 1.01
CA PRO A 101 9.31 8.23 0.11
C PRO A 101 9.27 7.56 -1.27
N ALA A 102 9.06 6.24 -1.32
CA ALA A 102 8.95 5.52 -2.60
C ALA A 102 7.78 6.04 -3.45
N ALA A 103 6.64 6.34 -2.81
CA ALA A 103 5.48 6.91 -3.49
C ALA A 103 5.73 8.32 -4.01
N LEU A 104 6.39 9.14 -3.21
CA LEU A 104 6.75 10.49 -3.59
C LEU A 104 7.69 10.50 -4.82
N HIS A 105 8.73 9.66 -4.79
CA HIS A 105 9.66 9.52 -5.91
C HIS A 105 8.96 9.11 -7.20
N ILE A 106 8.08 8.11 -7.16
CA ILE A 106 7.33 7.67 -8.34
C ILE A 106 6.41 8.78 -8.86
N ALA A 107 5.70 9.47 -7.96
CA ALA A 107 4.80 10.57 -8.34
C ALA A 107 5.54 11.70 -9.06
N VAL A 108 6.71 12.11 -8.56
CA VAL A 108 7.54 13.16 -9.17
C VAL A 108 8.26 12.64 -10.42
N GLY A 109 8.61 11.35 -10.46
CA GLY A 109 9.17 10.68 -11.64
C GLY A 109 8.27 10.76 -12.88
N PHE A 110 6.94 10.82 -12.71
CA PHE A 110 6.05 11.12 -13.83
C PHE A 110 6.25 12.55 -14.37
N GLY A 111 6.50 13.52 -13.50
CA GLY A 111 6.87 14.89 -13.89
C GLY A 111 8.20 14.93 -14.66
N GLN A 112 9.18 14.13 -14.23
CA GLN A 112 10.43 13.93 -14.97
C GLN A 112 10.18 13.39 -16.37
N ALA A 113 9.35 12.35 -16.51
CA ALA A 113 9.05 11.73 -17.80
C ALA A 113 8.28 12.68 -18.74
N LEU A 114 7.42 13.55 -18.20
CA LEU A 114 6.59 14.47 -19.00
C LEU A 114 7.32 15.76 -19.38
N PHE A 115 8.12 16.33 -18.48
CA PHE A 115 8.71 17.66 -18.62
C PHE A 115 10.25 17.67 -18.69
N GLY A 116 10.89 16.50 -18.55
CA GLY A 116 12.34 16.38 -18.58
C GLY A 116 13.04 16.98 -17.36
N TRP A 117 12.37 16.99 -16.19
CA TRP A 117 12.91 17.62 -14.99
C TRP A 117 14.25 17.00 -14.54
N GLN A 118 15.17 17.85 -14.10
CA GLN A 118 16.52 17.43 -13.70
C GLN A 118 16.83 17.84 -12.25
N SER A 119 17.45 16.91 -11.51
CA SER A 119 18.07 17.06 -10.19
C SER A 119 17.35 18.01 -9.21
N GLU A 120 17.61 19.31 -9.25
CA GLU A 120 17.00 20.29 -8.35
C GLU A 120 15.49 20.39 -8.54
N GLN A 121 15.00 20.27 -9.79
CA GLN A 121 13.58 20.29 -10.10
C GLN A 121 12.84 19.08 -9.53
N LEU A 122 13.51 17.93 -9.39
CA LEU A 122 12.94 16.74 -8.76
C LEU A 122 12.79 16.96 -7.26
N LEU A 123 13.81 17.50 -6.59
CA LEU A 123 13.75 17.85 -5.17
C LEU A 123 12.66 18.88 -4.89
N PHE A 124 12.54 19.92 -5.72
CA PHE A 124 11.44 20.89 -5.60
C PHE A 124 10.07 20.26 -5.88
N GLY A 125 9.99 19.33 -6.82
CA GLY A 125 8.78 18.54 -7.08
C GLY A 125 8.38 17.71 -5.86
N GLU A 126 9.33 17.00 -5.25
CA GLU A 126 9.14 16.18 -4.06
C GLU A 126 8.68 17.01 -2.86
N LEU A 127 9.42 18.08 -2.55
CA LEU A 127 9.06 18.99 -1.47
C LEU A 127 7.71 19.68 -1.72
N GLY A 128 7.42 20.03 -2.98
CA GLY A 128 6.15 20.61 -3.39
C GLY A 128 4.98 19.64 -3.21
N THR A 129 5.13 18.40 -3.66
CA THR A 129 4.12 17.34 -3.46
C THR A 129 3.93 17.02 -1.98
N LEU A 130 5.00 16.96 -1.19
CA LEU A 130 4.91 16.82 0.27
C LEU A 130 4.15 17.97 0.92
N GLY A 131 4.46 19.21 0.54
CA GLY A 131 3.77 20.41 1.03
C GLY A 131 2.28 20.38 0.68
N LEU A 132 1.93 19.94 -0.53
CA LEU A 132 0.55 19.75 -0.98
C LEU A 132 -0.17 18.68 -0.16
N LEU A 133 0.45 17.51 0.03
CA LEU A 133 -0.11 16.43 0.84
C LEU A 133 -0.31 16.87 2.30
N TRP A 134 0.66 17.58 2.88
CA TRP A 134 0.55 18.15 4.22
C TRP A 134 -0.60 19.17 4.30
N PHE A 135 -0.71 20.06 3.32
CA PHE A 135 -1.74 21.08 3.29
C PHE A 135 -3.15 20.48 3.13
N MET A 136 -3.30 19.49 2.25
CA MET A 136 -4.56 18.78 2.07
C MET A 136 -4.90 17.94 3.30
N GLY A 137 -3.92 17.24 3.86
CA GLY A 137 -4.08 16.41 5.06
C GLY A 137 -4.44 17.22 6.31
N SER A 138 -3.89 18.42 6.48
CA SER A 138 -4.20 19.30 7.60
C SER A 138 -5.57 20.00 7.51
N ARG A 139 -6.20 20.00 6.33
CA ARG A 139 -7.56 20.55 6.12
C ARG A 139 -8.68 19.51 6.09
N GLY A 140 -8.35 18.22 6.02
CA GLY A 140 -9.30 17.11 5.98
C GLY A 140 -9.51 16.38 7.30
N ALA A 141 -8.86 16.82 8.38
CA ALA A 141 -8.96 16.23 9.73
C ALA A 141 -9.88 17.05 10.64
#